data_AF-A0A356KQN9-F1
#
_entry.id   AF-A0A356KQN9-F1
#
_cell.length_a   1.000
_cell.length_b   1.000
_cell.length_c   1.000
_cell.angle_alpha   90.00
_cell.angle_beta   90.00
_cell.angle_gamma   90.00
#
_symmetry.space_group_name_H-M   'P 1'
#
loop_
_entity.id
_entity.type
_entity.pdbx_description
1 polymer ?
#
loop_
_entity_poly.entity_id
_entity_poly.type
_entity_poly.pdbx_seq_one_letter_code
_entity_poly.pdbx_strand_id
1 'polypeptide(L)'
;MVSLVVGLAAGHSLGAAERDAAEAFEVRAAEEKAKRLEDRLMGLGQAPANPSPAPAEPAADLGGLANQAQEELADLKQKLADAQAEARELVSKAEAKAQEAVDKADARAKEALARAEGQAEATRAQLQAAHQQSLAEKDRAIAQAQQESRKLQQEVRELREEVRKLRASVEALRKTKSLFGG
;
A
#
# COMPACT_ATOMS: atom_id res chain seq x y z
N MET A 1 -3.48 -12.96 30.49
CA MET A 1 -4.40 -12.74 29.35
C MET A 1 -3.86 -11.63 28.48
N VAL A 2 -3.04 -11.95 27.47
CA VAL A 2 -2.70 -11.01 26.38
C VAL A 2 -2.57 -11.83 25.11
N SER A 3 -3.69 -12.01 24.42
CA SER A 3 -3.77 -12.51 23.05
C SER A 3 -4.40 -11.38 22.24
N LEU A 4 -3.63 -10.67 21.40
CA LEU A 4 -4.10 -10.00 20.17
C LEU A 4 -2.95 -9.19 19.53
N VAL A 5 -2.03 -9.84 18.81
CA VAL A 5 -1.18 -9.16 17.80
C VAL A 5 -1.01 -10.05 16.56
N VAL A 6 -2.10 -10.70 16.11
CA VAL A 6 -2.12 -11.42 14.84
C VAL A 6 -3.34 -10.93 14.08
N GLY A 7 -3.15 -9.93 13.21
CA GLY A 7 -4.27 -9.41 12.42
C GLY A 7 -4.00 -8.14 11.63
N LEU A 8 -2.79 -7.92 11.10
CA LEU A 8 -2.53 -6.74 10.27
C LEU A 8 -1.82 -7.00 8.93
N ALA A 9 -1.63 -8.27 8.53
CA ALA A 9 -0.93 -8.61 7.28
C ALA A 9 -1.82 -9.22 6.18
N ALA A 10 -3.08 -9.55 6.46
CA ALA A 10 -3.95 -10.28 5.50
C ALA A 10 -4.86 -9.40 4.62
N GLY A 11 -4.90 -8.07 4.85
CA GLY A 11 -5.84 -7.17 4.16
C GLY A 11 -5.33 -6.55 2.84
N HIS A 12 -4.03 -6.64 2.55
CA HIS A 12 -3.42 -5.93 1.40
C HIS A 12 -3.28 -6.77 0.13
N SER A 13 -3.56 -8.08 0.16
CA SER A 13 -3.33 -8.97 -0.98
C SER A 13 -4.59 -9.35 -1.78
N LEU A 14 -5.81 -9.14 -1.25
CA LEU A 14 -7.02 -9.51 -2.01
C LEU A 14 -7.44 -8.46 -3.06
N GLY A 15 -7.09 -7.18 -2.90
CA GLY A 15 -7.51 -6.12 -3.81
C GLY A 15 -6.63 -5.92 -5.06
N ALA A 16 -5.41 -6.46 -5.07
CA ALA A 16 -4.50 -6.36 -6.21
C ALA A 16 -4.82 -7.44 -7.27
N ALA A 17 -5.12 -8.67 -6.83
CA ALA A 17 -5.38 -9.79 -7.72
C ALA A 17 -6.64 -9.63 -8.58
N GLU A 18 -7.68 -8.95 -8.08
CA GLU A 18 -8.91 -8.68 -8.87
C GLU A 18 -8.74 -7.53 -9.87
N ARG A 19 -7.83 -6.56 -9.61
CA ARG A 19 -7.52 -5.48 -10.55
C ARG A 19 -6.62 -5.96 -11.69
N ASP A 20 -5.63 -6.81 -11.38
CA ASP A 20 -4.77 -7.43 -12.37
C ASP A 20 -5.57 -8.33 -13.34
N ALA A 21 -6.62 -9.00 -12.86
CA ALA A 21 -7.48 -9.84 -13.69
C ALA A 21 -8.35 -9.05 -14.69
N ALA A 22 -8.81 -7.86 -14.30
CA ALA A 22 -9.63 -7.00 -15.17
C ALA A 22 -8.77 -6.29 -16.24
N GLU A 23 -7.59 -5.78 -15.86
CA GLU A 23 -6.62 -5.19 -16.79
C GLU A 23 -6.07 -6.23 -17.78
N ALA A 24 -5.83 -7.47 -17.33
CA ALA A 24 -5.41 -8.55 -18.22
C ALA A 24 -6.45 -8.93 -19.28
N PHE A 25 -7.75 -8.74 -19.01
CA PHE A 25 -8.81 -9.02 -19.98
C PHE A 25 -8.93 -7.94 -21.05
N GLU A 26 -8.81 -6.66 -20.67
CA GLU A 26 -8.82 -5.55 -21.64
C GLU A 26 -7.56 -5.52 -22.50
N VAL A 27 -6.39 -5.84 -21.93
CA VAL A 27 -5.13 -5.98 -22.71
C VAL A 27 -5.22 -7.15 -23.68
N ARG A 28 -5.75 -8.32 -23.27
CA ARG A 28 -5.97 -9.45 -24.21
C ARG A 28 -6.98 -9.11 -25.31
N ALA A 29 -8.04 -8.37 -25.00
CA ALA A 29 -9.01 -7.95 -26.00
C ALA A 29 -8.42 -6.93 -26.99
N ALA A 30 -7.51 -6.07 -26.53
CA ALA A 30 -6.75 -5.16 -27.40
C ALA A 30 -5.72 -5.92 -28.25
N GLU A 31 -5.02 -6.90 -27.69
CA GLU A 31 -4.08 -7.77 -28.41
C GLU A 31 -4.78 -8.62 -29.48
N GLU A 32 -5.98 -9.16 -29.22
CA GLU A 32 -6.75 -9.87 -30.25
C GLU A 32 -7.18 -8.97 -31.41
N LYS A 33 -7.54 -7.72 -31.13
CA LYS A 33 -7.88 -6.75 -32.18
C LYS A 33 -6.66 -6.36 -33.00
N ALA A 34 -5.50 -6.20 -32.35
CA ALA A 34 -4.22 -5.96 -33.03
C ALA A 34 -3.83 -7.14 -33.93
N LYS A 35 -3.98 -8.38 -33.44
CA LYS A 35 -3.74 -9.59 -34.24
C LYS A 35 -4.68 -9.71 -35.44
N ARG A 36 -5.97 -9.40 -35.28
CA ARG A 36 -6.93 -9.40 -36.41
C ARG A 36 -6.60 -8.34 -37.46
N LEU A 37 -6.05 -7.20 -37.04
CA LEU A 37 -5.55 -6.17 -37.96
C LEU A 37 -4.29 -6.64 -38.68
N GLU A 38 -3.37 -7.29 -37.98
CA GLU A 38 -2.14 -7.88 -38.53
C GLU A 38 -2.45 -9.01 -39.53
N ASP A 39 -3.39 -9.90 -39.21
CA ASP A 39 -3.85 -10.97 -40.12
C ASP A 39 -4.55 -10.40 -41.36
N ARG A 40 -5.31 -9.30 -41.23
CA ARG A 40 -5.92 -8.61 -42.38
C ARG A 40 -4.86 -7.91 -43.25
N LEU A 41 -3.80 -7.37 -42.65
CA LEU A 41 -2.69 -6.75 -43.37
C LEU A 41 -1.81 -7.79 -44.08
N MET A 42 -1.55 -8.94 -43.44
CA MET A 42 -0.80 -10.05 -44.03
C MET A 42 -1.61 -10.82 -45.09
N GLY A 43 -2.93 -10.91 -44.93
CA GLY A 43 -3.85 -11.54 -45.89
C GLY A 43 -3.97 -10.79 -47.23
N LEU A 44 -3.64 -9.48 -47.26
CA LEU A 44 -3.58 -8.69 -48.50
C LEU A 44 -2.37 -9.05 -49.39
N GLY A 45 -1.45 -9.91 -48.91
CA GLY A 45 -0.28 -10.37 -49.67
C GLY A 45 -0.45 -11.70 -50.43
N GLN A 46 -1.59 -12.40 -50.31
CA GLN A 46 -1.83 -13.65 -51.04
C GLN A 46 -2.67 -13.41 -52.30
N ALA A 47 -1.99 -13.08 -53.40
CA ALA A 47 -2.53 -13.32 -54.73
C ALA A 47 -2.48 -14.85 -55.03
N PRO A 48 -3.54 -15.47 -55.60
CA PRO A 48 -3.52 -16.90 -55.89
C PRO A 48 -2.53 -17.21 -57.02
N ALA A 49 -1.63 -18.17 -56.74
CA ALA A 49 -0.65 -18.66 -57.70
C ALA A 49 -1.27 -19.70 -58.67
N ASN A 50 -1.48 -19.25 -59.92
CA ASN A 50 -1.27 -19.90 -61.24
C ASN A 50 -1.95 -21.25 -61.61
N PRO A 51 -2.30 -21.47 -62.90
CA PRO A 51 -1.32 -22.13 -63.77
C PRO A 51 -1.28 -21.64 -65.25
N SER A 52 -0.09 -21.71 -65.83
CA SER A 52 0.19 -21.52 -67.27
C SER A 52 -0.52 -22.55 -68.15
N PRO A 53 -0.98 -22.18 -69.36
CA PRO A 53 -0.29 -22.66 -70.58
C PRO A 53 -0.23 -21.63 -71.71
N ALA A 54 0.87 -21.58 -72.45
CA ALA A 54 0.96 -20.95 -73.78
C ALA A 54 0.71 -22.03 -74.87
N PRO A 55 0.27 -21.72 -76.11
CA PRO A 55 0.50 -20.45 -76.82
C PRO A 55 -0.71 -19.90 -77.62
N ALA A 56 -1.01 -18.62 -77.43
CA ALA A 56 -1.67 -17.77 -78.43
C ALA A 56 -1.52 -16.33 -77.94
N GLU A 57 -1.00 -15.43 -78.77
CA GLU A 57 -1.15 -13.99 -78.54
C GLU A 57 -2.61 -13.62 -78.87
N PRO A 58 -3.47 -13.26 -77.91
CA PRO A 58 -4.30 -12.09 -78.09
C PRO A 58 -3.42 -10.90 -77.72
N ALA A 59 -3.40 -9.86 -78.53
CA ALA A 59 -2.93 -8.56 -78.06
C ALA A 59 -3.68 -8.25 -76.76
N ALA A 60 -2.99 -8.39 -75.62
CA ALA A 60 -3.58 -8.15 -74.32
C ALA A 60 -4.11 -6.71 -74.34
N ASP A 61 -5.37 -6.54 -73.96
CA ASP A 61 -5.96 -5.22 -73.77
C ASP A 61 -5.29 -4.57 -72.54
N LEU A 62 -4.10 -4.04 -72.77
CA LEU A 62 -3.27 -3.33 -71.79
C LEU A 62 -4.03 -2.11 -71.24
N GLY A 63 -4.99 -1.58 -71.99
CA GLY A 63 -5.89 -0.51 -71.55
C GLY A 63 -6.90 -1.01 -70.52
N GLY A 64 -7.52 -2.16 -70.74
CA GLY A 64 -8.42 -2.81 -69.78
C GLY A 64 -7.73 -3.16 -68.46
N LEU A 65 -6.54 -3.76 -68.52
CA LEU A 65 -5.74 -4.08 -67.32
C LEU A 65 -5.26 -2.83 -66.57
N ALA A 66 -4.89 -1.76 -67.29
CA ALA A 66 -4.49 -0.49 -66.67
C ALA A 66 -5.67 0.20 -65.96
N ASN A 67 -6.87 0.17 -66.55
CA ASN A 67 -8.08 0.73 -65.94
C ASN A 67 -8.49 -0.06 -64.70
N GLN A 68 -8.41 -1.39 -64.76
CA GLN A 68 -8.75 -2.27 -63.64
C GLN A 68 -7.77 -2.08 -62.46
N ALA A 69 -6.48 -1.97 -62.75
CA ALA A 69 -5.48 -1.63 -61.73
C ALA A 69 -5.66 -0.22 -61.14
N GLN A 70 -6.15 0.74 -61.92
CA GLN A 70 -6.48 2.08 -61.42
C GLN A 70 -7.69 2.08 -60.49
N GLU A 71 -8.72 1.29 -60.80
CA GLU A 71 -9.93 1.15 -59.99
C GLU A 71 -9.61 0.46 -58.64
N GLU A 72 -8.82 -0.62 -58.66
CA GLU A 72 -8.34 -1.28 -57.43
C GLU A 72 -7.47 -0.34 -56.58
N LEU A 73 -6.64 0.50 -57.22
CA LEU A 73 -5.81 1.47 -56.51
C LEU A 73 -6.65 2.60 -55.87
N ALA A 74 -7.76 2.98 -56.49
CA ALA A 74 -8.71 3.93 -55.90
C ALA A 74 -9.41 3.33 -54.68
N ASP A 75 -9.87 2.07 -54.78
CA ASP A 75 -10.47 1.33 -53.68
C ASP A 75 -9.51 1.12 -52.50
N LEU A 76 -8.25 0.78 -52.79
CA LEU A 76 -7.22 0.63 -51.75
C LEU A 76 -6.92 1.96 -51.05
N LYS A 77 -6.88 3.08 -51.80
CA LYS A 77 -6.70 4.42 -51.21
C LYS A 77 -7.87 4.79 -50.29
N GLN A 78 -9.09 4.48 -50.71
CA GLN A 78 -10.28 4.74 -49.88
C GLN A 78 -10.24 3.90 -48.61
N LYS A 79 -9.99 2.59 -48.72
CA LYS A 79 -9.86 1.69 -47.55
C LYS A 79 -8.75 2.12 -46.60
N LEU A 80 -7.63 2.62 -47.12
CA LEU A 80 -6.55 3.18 -46.31
C LEU A 80 -6.98 4.44 -45.56
N ALA A 81 -7.73 5.33 -46.22
CA ALA A 81 -8.25 6.55 -45.59
C ALA A 81 -9.25 6.21 -44.46
N ASP A 82 -10.16 5.28 -44.71
CA ASP A 82 -11.14 4.81 -43.71
C ASP A 82 -10.44 4.17 -42.52
N ALA A 83 -9.46 3.28 -42.76
CA ALA A 83 -8.66 2.66 -41.71
C ALA A 83 -7.84 3.68 -40.89
N GLN A 84 -7.31 4.72 -41.54
CA GLN A 84 -6.63 5.82 -40.86
C GLN A 84 -7.58 6.64 -39.99
N ALA A 85 -8.81 6.87 -40.44
CA ALA A 85 -9.83 7.57 -39.67
C ALA A 85 -10.25 6.77 -38.44
N GLU A 86 -10.53 5.47 -38.61
CA GLU A 86 -10.85 4.56 -37.51
C GLU A 86 -9.71 4.48 -36.49
N ALA A 87 -8.45 4.37 -36.95
CA ALA A 87 -7.29 4.34 -36.07
C ALA A 87 -7.17 5.63 -35.23
N ARG A 88 -7.39 6.81 -35.84
CA ARG A 88 -7.37 8.10 -35.13
C ARG A 88 -8.47 8.20 -34.07
N GLU A 89 -9.67 7.72 -34.39
CA GLU A 89 -10.77 7.71 -33.44
C GLU A 89 -10.49 6.78 -32.25
N LEU A 90 -9.94 5.59 -32.51
CA LEU A 90 -9.55 4.66 -31.45
C LEU A 90 -8.46 5.22 -30.55
N VAL A 91 -7.44 5.88 -31.12
CA VAL A 91 -6.37 6.54 -30.35
C VAL A 91 -6.96 7.63 -29.47
N SER A 92 -7.81 8.51 -30.01
CA SER A 92 -8.45 9.58 -29.23
C SER A 92 -9.30 9.04 -28.07
N LYS A 93 -10.07 7.97 -28.31
CA LYS A 93 -10.85 7.30 -27.24
C LYS A 93 -9.96 6.67 -26.18
N ALA A 94 -8.85 6.05 -26.60
CA ALA A 94 -7.89 5.45 -25.69
C ALA A 94 -7.20 6.50 -24.82
N GLU A 95 -6.77 7.62 -25.41
CA GLU A 95 -6.17 8.76 -24.69
C GLU A 95 -7.14 9.36 -23.67
N ALA A 96 -8.41 9.57 -24.04
CA ALA A 96 -9.42 10.08 -23.13
C ALA A 96 -9.65 9.15 -21.92
N LYS A 97 -9.75 7.84 -22.16
CA LYS A 97 -9.89 6.84 -21.08
C LYS A 97 -8.65 6.75 -20.20
N ALA A 98 -7.47 6.81 -20.80
CA ALA A 98 -6.21 6.81 -20.07
C ALA A 98 -6.13 8.04 -19.16
N GLN A 99 -6.48 9.23 -19.65
CA GLN A 99 -6.49 10.45 -18.86
C GLN A 99 -7.50 10.36 -17.70
N GLU A 100 -8.71 9.87 -17.96
CA GLU A 100 -9.72 9.67 -16.91
C GLU A 100 -9.24 8.70 -15.82
N ALA A 101 -8.54 7.62 -16.22
CA ALA A 101 -7.97 6.67 -15.28
C ALA A 101 -6.86 7.30 -14.43
N VAL A 102 -6.00 8.12 -15.04
CA VAL A 102 -4.96 8.88 -14.34
C VAL A 102 -5.58 9.84 -13.32
N ASP A 103 -6.57 10.63 -13.72
CA ASP A 103 -7.23 11.59 -12.83
C ASP A 103 -7.91 10.88 -11.63
N LYS A 104 -8.53 9.72 -11.88
CA LYS A 104 -9.11 8.88 -10.83
C LYS A 104 -8.06 8.30 -9.89
N ALA A 105 -6.92 7.86 -10.44
CA ALA A 105 -5.81 7.33 -9.64
C ALA A 105 -5.23 8.43 -8.74
N ASP A 106 -5.03 9.64 -9.27
CA ASP A 106 -4.54 10.79 -8.54
C ASP A 106 -5.48 11.20 -7.41
N ALA A 107 -6.79 11.25 -7.67
CA ALA A 107 -7.79 11.55 -6.66
C ALA A 107 -7.76 10.52 -5.51
N ARG A 108 -7.69 9.22 -5.85
CA ARG A 108 -7.58 8.14 -4.86
C ARG A 108 -6.28 8.20 -4.07
N ALA A 109 -5.17 8.52 -4.71
CA ALA A 109 -3.87 8.65 -4.06
C ALA A 109 -3.89 9.80 -3.03
N LYS A 110 -4.45 10.96 -3.40
CA LYS A 110 -4.62 12.11 -2.49
C LYS A 110 -5.50 11.77 -1.30
N GLU A 111 -6.63 11.09 -1.53
CA GLU A 111 -7.52 10.69 -0.45
C GLU A 111 -6.87 9.67 0.49
N ALA A 112 -6.13 8.69 -0.06
CA ALA A 112 -5.39 7.72 0.73
C ALA A 112 -4.30 8.39 1.58
N LEU A 113 -3.58 9.36 1.03
CA LEU A 113 -2.56 10.13 1.74
C LEU A 113 -3.18 10.89 2.92
N ALA A 114 -4.27 11.64 2.69
CA ALA A 114 -4.94 12.40 3.73
C ALA A 114 -5.46 11.50 4.88
N ARG A 115 -5.99 10.32 4.55
CA ARG A 115 -6.39 9.34 5.57
C ARG A 115 -5.20 8.81 6.37
N ALA A 116 -4.10 8.50 5.70
CA ALA A 116 -2.89 8.00 6.35
C ALA A 116 -2.27 9.06 7.29
N GLU A 117 -2.24 10.32 6.86
CA GLU A 117 -1.80 11.45 7.68
C GLU A 117 -2.68 11.61 8.91
N GLY A 118 -4.01 11.61 8.74
CA GLY A 118 -4.95 11.69 9.87
C GLY A 118 -4.81 10.52 10.87
N GLN A 119 -4.57 9.31 10.38
CA GLN A 119 -4.31 8.15 11.24
C GLN A 119 -2.98 8.29 12.00
N ALA A 120 -1.91 8.74 11.33
CA ALA A 120 -0.62 8.94 11.95
C ALA A 120 -0.68 10.00 13.05
N GLU A 121 -1.40 11.11 12.82
CA GLU A 121 -1.62 12.15 13.83
C GLU A 121 -2.42 11.61 15.03
N ALA A 122 -3.49 10.86 14.79
CA ALA A 122 -4.28 10.25 15.85
C ALA A 122 -3.44 9.28 16.70
N THR A 123 -2.64 8.41 16.07
CA THR A 123 -1.74 7.50 16.78
C THR A 123 -0.67 8.26 17.58
N ARG A 124 -0.11 9.34 17.00
CA ARG A 124 0.86 10.18 17.70
C ARG A 124 0.25 10.84 18.95
N ALA A 125 -0.96 11.37 18.84
CA ALA A 125 -1.68 11.97 19.96
C ALA A 125 -1.95 10.95 21.08
N GLN A 126 -2.39 9.74 20.71
CA GLN A 126 -2.60 8.65 21.66
C GLN A 126 -1.31 8.25 22.38
N LEU A 127 -0.20 8.10 21.64
CA LEU A 127 1.09 7.75 22.22
C LEU A 127 1.58 8.83 23.19
N GLN A 128 1.42 10.11 22.83
CA GLN A 128 1.79 11.23 23.70
C GLN A 128 0.96 11.26 24.98
N ALA A 129 -0.36 11.04 24.87
CA ALA A 129 -1.25 10.95 26.03
C ALA A 129 -0.87 9.78 26.95
N ALA A 130 -0.64 8.59 26.40
CA ALA A 130 -0.22 7.42 27.15
C ALA A 130 1.13 7.63 27.85
N HIS A 131 2.08 8.30 27.18
CA HIS A 131 3.36 8.64 27.77
C HIS A 131 3.21 9.59 28.96
N GLN A 132 2.40 10.66 28.82
CA GLN A 132 2.14 11.61 29.90
C GLN A 132 1.43 10.95 31.09
N GLN A 133 0.47 10.07 30.83
CA GLN A 133 -0.18 9.29 31.87
C GLN A 133 0.82 8.40 32.62
N SER A 134 1.68 7.68 31.90
CA SER A 134 2.70 6.83 32.52
C SER A 134 3.69 7.62 33.37
N LEU A 135 4.09 8.82 32.93
CA LEU A 135 4.94 9.71 33.74
C LEU A 135 4.22 10.15 35.01
N ALA A 136 2.98 10.61 34.91
CA ALA A 136 2.19 11.03 36.07
C ALA A 136 1.98 9.90 37.09
N GLU A 137 1.77 8.66 36.61
CA GLU A 137 1.67 7.48 37.48
C GLU A 137 3.00 7.18 38.18
N LYS A 138 4.13 7.24 37.46
CA LYS A 138 5.45 7.05 38.05
C LYS A 138 5.77 8.12 39.10
N ASP A 139 5.45 9.38 38.83
CA ASP A 139 5.68 10.47 39.78
C ASP A 139 4.87 10.27 41.07
N ARG A 140 3.62 9.82 40.96
CA ARG A 140 2.79 9.47 42.11
C ARG A 140 3.38 8.32 42.91
N ALA A 141 3.80 7.25 42.24
CA ALA A 141 4.42 6.09 42.90
C ALA A 141 5.73 6.49 43.62
N ILE A 142 6.56 7.33 43.00
CA ILE A 142 7.78 7.86 43.60
C ILE A 142 7.44 8.69 44.85
N ALA A 143 6.44 9.57 44.77
CA ALA A 143 6.03 10.39 45.90
C ALA A 143 5.53 9.54 47.09
N GLN A 144 4.73 8.51 46.82
CA GLN A 144 4.26 7.56 47.83
C GLN A 144 5.44 6.81 48.49
N ALA A 145 6.34 6.25 47.68
CA ALA A 145 7.52 5.55 48.20
C ALA A 145 8.42 6.46 49.05
N GLN A 146 8.60 7.72 48.65
CA GLN A 146 9.34 8.70 49.45
C GLN A 146 8.65 9.01 50.78
N GLN A 147 7.32 9.13 50.78
CA GLN A 147 6.55 9.37 51.99
C GLN A 147 6.67 8.20 52.98
N GLU A 148 6.51 6.96 52.49
CA GLU A 148 6.67 5.75 53.29
C GLU A 148 8.09 5.62 53.84
N SER A 149 9.11 5.87 53.01
CA SER A 149 10.50 5.86 53.45
C SER A 149 10.75 6.86 54.59
N ARG A 150 10.20 8.08 54.51
CA ARG A 150 10.30 9.08 55.58
C ARG A 150 9.63 8.61 56.89
N LYS A 151 8.44 7.99 56.80
CA LYS A 151 7.74 7.44 57.97
C LYS A 151 8.58 6.36 58.65
N LEU A 152 9.07 5.38 57.88
CA LEU A 152 9.91 4.30 58.40
C LEU A 152 11.20 4.83 59.02
N GLN A 153 11.83 5.84 58.42
CA GLN A 153 13.01 6.49 58.99
C GLN A 153 12.72 7.14 60.35
N GLN A 154 11.54 7.74 60.51
CA GLN A 154 11.12 8.31 61.78
C GLN A 154 10.86 7.23 62.84
N GLU A 155 10.10 6.19 62.50
CA GLU A 155 9.84 5.06 63.40
C GLU A 155 11.15 4.39 63.86
N VAL A 156 12.11 4.18 62.95
CA VAL A 156 13.44 3.65 63.29
C VAL A 156 14.21 4.56 64.24
N ARG A 157 14.10 5.89 64.11
CA ARG A 157 14.72 6.83 65.04
C ARG A 157 14.10 6.73 66.42
N GLU A 158 12.78 6.69 66.51
CA GLU A 158 12.04 6.56 67.76
C GLU A 158 12.40 5.26 68.49
N LEU A 159 12.37 4.11 67.78
CA LEU A 159 12.78 2.82 68.32
C LEU A 159 14.23 2.82 68.82
N ARG A 160 15.16 3.49 68.13
CA ARG A 160 16.56 3.61 68.57
C ARG A 160 16.67 4.36 69.89
N GLU A 161 15.88 5.42 70.09
CA GLU A 161 15.85 6.17 71.35
C GLU A 161 15.25 5.34 72.50
N GLU A 162 14.17 4.60 72.24
CA GLU A 162 13.59 3.69 73.24
C GLU A 162 14.57 2.59 73.65
N VAL A 163 15.27 1.98 72.69
CA VAL A 163 16.31 0.98 72.97
C VAL A 163 17.45 1.59 73.80
N ARG A 164 17.87 2.83 73.52
CA ARG A 164 18.88 3.54 74.33
C ARG A 164 18.41 3.71 75.78
N LYS A 165 17.18 4.17 75.99
CA LYS A 165 16.59 4.33 77.34
C LYS A 165 16.49 3.01 78.09
N LEU A 166 16.06 1.94 77.42
CA LEU A 166 15.99 0.60 78.00
C LEU A 166 17.37 0.08 78.40
N ARG A 167 18.38 0.25 77.54
CA ARG A 167 19.77 -0.13 77.85
C ARG A 167 20.30 0.60 79.08
N ALA A 168 20.09 1.92 79.16
CA ALA A 168 20.50 2.71 80.33
C ALA A 168 19.81 2.24 81.62
N SER A 169 18.51 1.93 81.54
CA SER A 169 17.73 1.42 82.67
C SER A 169 18.23 0.06 83.14
N VAL A 170 18.54 -0.85 82.21
CA VAL A 170 19.12 -2.17 82.50
C VAL A 170 20.50 -2.04 83.15
N GLU A 171 21.36 -1.13 82.68
CA GLU A 171 22.66 -0.88 83.31
C GLU A 171 22.53 -0.33 84.74
N ALA A 172 21.61 0.60 84.97
CA ALA A 172 21.32 1.13 86.30
C ALA A 172 20.88 0.00 87.24
N LEU A 173 19.93 -0.85 86.81
CA LEU A 173 19.46 -2.00 87.58
C LEU A 173 20.59 -2.97 87.92
N ARG A 174 21.48 -3.27 86.95
CA ARG A 174 22.67 -4.11 87.17
C ARG A 174 23.60 -3.53 88.23
N LYS A 175 23.87 -2.21 88.19
CA LYS A 175 24.69 -1.52 89.19
C LYS A 175 24.08 -1.57 90.58
N THR A 176 22.78 -1.30 90.73
CA THR A 176 22.10 -1.44 92.02
C THR A 176 22.15 -2.87 92.52
N LYS A 177 21.90 -3.88 91.67
CA LYS A 177 21.98 -5.29 92.08
C LYS A 177 23.37 -5.66 92.61
N SER A 178 24.44 -5.16 92.00
CA SER A 178 25.81 -5.40 92.49
C SER A 178 26.13 -4.71 93.83
N LEU A 179 25.41 -3.65 94.20
CA LEU A 179 25.63 -2.92 95.46
C LEU A 179 24.90 -3.55 96.66
N PHE A 180 23.82 -4.30 96.43
CA PHE A 180 22.98 -4.92 97.48
C PHE A 180 23.08 -6.45 97.55
N GLY A 181 23.85 -7.09 96.66
CA GLY A 181 23.91 -8.54 96.50
C GLY A 181 25.26 -9.19 96.83
N GLY A 182 26.14 -8.51 97.57
CA GLY A 182 27.31 -9.11 98.22
C GLY A 182 27.02 -9.37 99.70
#